data_AF-A0A2A2JKI9-F1
#
_entry.id   AF-A0A2A2JKI9-F1
#
_cell.length_a   1.000
_cell.length_b   1.000
_cell.length_c   1.000
_cell.angle_alpha   90.00
_cell.angle_beta   90.00
_cell.angle_gamma   90.00
#
_symmetry.space_group_name_H-M   'P 1'
#
loop_
_entity.id
_entity.type
_entity.pdbx_description
1 polymer ?
#
loop_
_entity_poly.entity_id
_entity_poly.type
_entity_poly.pdbx_seq_one_letter_code
_entity_poly.pdbx_strand_id
1 'polypeptide(L)'
;MKMRRRRSSATGAQNSAASSSATNSVMGPASQESMGELSPSGSGSESSLSNVGVYNDRKKQTHLRCERQRREAINSGYNELKELIPQTTSSLGCKTTNAAVLFRACEYMHQLTNDVESGDKELQQLNTQVAALEMIAAQYESMAASAPSSSNSNSVQARMLQTLLDDCYASFVSQVDISSYSSLTRTLLTWVESLAATNDNFKETMSKLVTMPFQLERKPF
;
A
#
# COMPACT_ATOMS: atom_id res chain seq x y z
N MET A 1 -5.37 36.35 5.13
CA MET A 1 -3.90 36.40 4.96
C MET A 1 -3.24 36.60 6.31
N LYS A 2 -2.77 35.51 6.95
CA LYS A 2 -2.11 35.57 8.26
C LYS A 2 -1.01 34.51 8.27
N MET A 3 0.12 34.87 7.67
CA MET A 3 1.37 34.12 7.72
C MET A 3 1.88 34.11 9.17
N ARG A 4 2.08 32.92 9.75
CA ARG A 4 3.01 32.76 10.87
C ARG A 4 3.93 31.58 10.59
N ARG A 5 5.20 31.86 10.89
CA ARG A 5 6.41 31.24 10.39
C ARG A 5 6.65 29.85 10.96
N ARG A 6 7.32 29.04 10.13
CA ARG A 6 8.01 27.79 10.44
C ARG A 6 8.93 27.96 11.66
N ARG A 7 8.99 26.94 12.51
CA ARG A 7 10.13 26.71 13.40
C ARG A 7 10.50 25.23 13.35
N SER A 8 11.64 24.97 12.72
CA SER A 8 12.39 23.73 12.77
C SER A 8 13.17 23.68 14.09
N SER A 9 13.22 22.52 14.74
CA SER A 9 14.32 22.20 15.66
C SER A 9 14.45 20.69 15.80
N ALA A 10 15.59 20.20 15.33
CA ALA A 10 16.11 18.86 15.53
C ALA A 10 16.45 18.62 17.00
N THR A 11 16.18 17.42 17.50
CA THR A 11 16.77 16.89 18.73
C THR A 11 17.20 15.45 18.48
N GLY A 12 18.48 15.29 18.15
CA GLY A 12 19.19 14.04 18.37
C GLY A 12 19.68 14.01 19.83
N ALA A 13 19.40 12.92 20.53
CA ALA A 13 20.07 12.59 21.78
C ALA A 13 20.21 11.07 21.84
N GLN A 14 21.46 10.64 21.65
CA GLN A 14 21.93 9.28 21.86
C GLN A 14 21.93 9.00 23.37
N ASN A 15 21.46 7.82 23.78
CA ASN A 15 21.67 7.32 25.13
C ASN A 15 22.18 5.88 25.03
N SER A 16 23.50 5.74 25.19
CA SER A 16 24.19 4.48 25.45
C SER A 16 24.64 4.50 26.90
N ALA A 17 24.14 3.58 27.71
CA ALA A 17 24.72 3.24 29.01
C ALA A 17 24.48 1.76 29.29
N ALA A 18 25.50 1.15 29.87
CA ALA A 18 25.83 -0.26 29.76
C ALA A 18 25.28 -1.13 30.91
N SER A 19 25.26 -2.43 30.62
CA SER A 19 25.59 -3.56 31.51
C SER A 19 24.74 -3.84 32.75
N SER A 20 24.04 -4.97 32.74
CA SER A 20 24.22 -6.00 33.79
C SER A 20 23.91 -7.39 33.23
N SER A 21 24.90 -8.26 33.31
CA SER A 21 24.84 -9.69 33.00
C SER A 21 24.05 -10.46 34.05
N ALA A 22 23.24 -11.42 33.64
CA ALA A 22 22.92 -12.59 34.45
C ALA A 22 22.63 -13.78 33.53
N THR A 23 23.60 -14.66 33.44
CA THR A 23 23.52 -16.01 32.91
C THR A 23 22.49 -16.82 33.71
N ASN A 24 21.63 -17.60 33.06
CA ASN A 24 21.14 -18.79 33.74
C ASN A 24 21.02 -19.98 32.78
N SER A 25 21.77 -21.01 33.14
CA SER A 25 21.99 -22.26 32.42
C SER A 25 20.79 -23.19 32.51
N VAL A 26 20.70 -24.02 31.47
CA VAL A 26 19.88 -25.22 31.36
C VAL A 26 20.28 -26.27 32.41
N MET A 27 19.31 -26.95 33.03
CA MET A 27 19.45 -28.35 33.49
C MET A 27 18.04 -28.96 33.68
N GLY A 28 17.90 -30.21 33.24
CA GLY A 28 16.65 -30.94 33.08
C GLY A 28 16.02 -31.55 34.36
N PRO A 29 15.14 -32.56 34.19
CA PRO A 29 14.00 -32.82 35.08
C PRO A 29 14.34 -33.77 36.24
N ALA A 30 13.61 -33.62 37.35
CA ALA A 30 13.61 -34.58 38.47
C ALA A 30 12.18 -35.05 38.74
N SER A 31 12.02 -36.37 38.65
CA SER A 31 10.83 -37.15 38.98
C SER A 31 10.68 -37.33 40.49
N GLN A 32 9.43 -37.58 40.92
CA GLN A 32 9.02 -38.22 42.21
C GLN A 32 9.30 -37.34 43.46
N GLU A 33 8.42 -37.19 44.45
CA GLU A 33 7.66 -38.20 45.19
C GLU A 33 6.36 -37.64 45.81
N SER A 34 5.39 -38.54 45.94
CA SER A 34 4.26 -38.50 46.87
C SER A 34 4.76 -38.43 48.31
N MET A 35 4.28 -37.48 49.12
CA MET A 35 3.94 -37.63 50.56
C MET A 35 3.40 -36.32 51.13
N GLY A 36 2.27 -36.37 51.85
CA GLY A 36 1.80 -35.24 52.65
C GLY A 36 0.31 -35.25 53.02
N GLU A 37 -0.27 -36.40 53.35
CA GLU A 37 -1.50 -36.41 54.15
C GLU A 37 -1.19 -35.81 55.53
N LEU A 38 -1.69 -34.61 55.78
CA LEU A 38 -1.73 -34.02 57.11
C LEU A 38 -3.13 -34.27 57.67
N SER A 39 -3.28 -35.37 58.39
CA SER A 39 -4.44 -35.59 59.27
C SER A 39 -4.33 -34.67 60.49
N PRO A 40 -5.33 -33.85 60.82
CA PRO A 40 -5.36 -33.16 62.10
C PRO A 40 -5.98 -34.10 63.15
N SER A 41 -5.19 -34.47 64.16
CA SER A 41 -5.74 -35.00 65.41
C SER A 41 -6.55 -33.89 66.08
N GLY A 42 -7.86 -34.09 66.20
CA GLY A 42 -8.78 -33.16 66.84
C GLY A 42 -9.79 -33.91 67.68
N SER A 43 -9.66 -33.77 69.01
CA SER A 43 -10.61 -34.20 70.03
C SER A 43 -12.05 -33.77 69.71
N GLY A 44 -13.01 -34.59 70.14
CA GLY A 44 -14.43 -34.52 69.79
C GLY A 44 -15.05 -33.12 69.88
N SER A 45 -15.58 -32.66 68.75
CA SER A 45 -16.64 -31.67 68.65
C SER A 45 -17.37 -31.97 67.34
N GLU A 46 -18.57 -32.55 67.43
CA GLU A 46 -19.44 -32.89 66.31
C GLU A 46 -19.85 -31.69 65.42
N SER A 47 -19.54 -30.46 65.86
CA SER A 47 -19.65 -29.22 65.10
C SER A 47 -18.49 -28.92 64.14
N SER A 48 -17.35 -29.60 64.26
CA SER A 48 -16.15 -29.32 63.46
C SER A 48 -16.15 -30.05 62.11
N LEU A 49 -16.77 -31.23 62.02
CA LEU A 49 -16.92 -31.97 60.77
C LEU A 49 -17.88 -31.27 59.80
N SER A 50 -18.96 -30.66 60.33
CA SER A 50 -19.88 -29.84 59.53
C SER A 50 -19.21 -28.56 59.01
N ASN A 51 -18.36 -27.92 59.81
CA ASN A 51 -17.63 -26.71 59.41
C ASN A 51 -16.57 -26.99 58.32
N VAL A 52 -15.87 -28.14 58.38
CA VAL A 52 -14.92 -28.57 57.33
C VAL A 52 -15.66 -28.93 56.03
N GLY A 53 -16.84 -29.54 56.11
CA GLY A 53 -17.70 -29.79 54.94
C GLY A 53 -18.15 -28.48 54.26
N VAL A 54 -18.67 -27.53 55.04
CA VAL A 54 -19.10 -26.21 54.55
C VAL A 54 -17.94 -25.41 53.96
N TYR A 55 -16.74 -25.47 54.55
CA TYR A 55 -15.54 -24.82 54.01
C TYR A 55 -15.12 -25.43 52.67
N ASN A 56 -15.10 -26.76 52.56
CA ASN A 56 -14.80 -27.45 51.31
C ASN A 56 -15.84 -27.14 50.23
N ASP A 57 -17.12 -27.05 50.58
CA ASP A 57 -18.17 -26.70 49.63
C ASP A 57 -18.12 -25.23 49.20
N ARG A 58 -17.77 -24.31 50.10
CA ARG A 58 -17.51 -22.91 49.74
C ARG A 58 -16.30 -22.77 48.80
N LYS A 59 -15.24 -23.55 49.02
CA LYS A 59 -14.07 -23.61 48.14
C LYS A 59 -14.44 -24.18 46.77
N LYS A 60 -15.20 -25.28 46.72
CA LYS A 60 -15.73 -25.84 45.46
C LYS A 60 -16.59 -24.83 44.73
N GLN A 61 -17.54 -24.19 45.40
CA GLN A 61 -18.43 -23.21 44.78
C GLN A 61 -17.67 -22.02 44.18
N THR A 62 -16.65 -21.54 44.89
CA THR A 62 -15.77 -20.48 44.38
C THR A 62 -14.99 -20.96 43.17
N HIS A 63 -14.42 -22.16 43.21
CA HIS A 63 -13.71 -22.76 42.07
C HIS A 63 -14.61 -22.92 40.84
N LEU A 64 -15.84 -23.41 40.99
CA LEU A 64 -16.82 -23.51 39.89
C LEU A 64 -17.17 -22.12 39.32
N ARG A 65 -17.31 -21.10 40.17
CA ARG A 65 -17.56 -19.72 39.72
C ARG A 65 -16.39 -19.17 38.90
N CYS A 66 -15.16 -19.34 39.39
CA CYS A 66 -13.96 -18.92 38.68
C CYS A 66 -13.81 -19.64 37.33
N GLU A 67 -14.04 -20.95 37.30
CA GLU A 67 -13.95 -21.73 36.06
C GLU A 67 -15.05 -21.34 35.05
N ARG A 68 -16.27 -21.02 35.53
CA ARG A 68 -17.34 -20.50 34.67
C ARG A 68 -16.92 -19.16 34.05
N GLN A 69 -16.43 -18.22 34.85
CA GLN A 69 -15.99 -16.92 34.37
C GLN A 69 -14.86 -17.06 33.34
N ARG A 70 -13.90 -17.97 33.58
CA ARG A 70 -12.85 -18.30 32.62
C ARG A 70 -13.42 -18.80 31.30
N ARG A 71 -14.41 -19.71 31.33
CA ARG A 71 -15.06 -20.23 30.11
C ARG A 71 -15.86 -19.15 29.37
N GLU A 72 -16.55 -18.28 30.09
CA GLU A 72 -17.30 -17.16 29.49
C GLU A 72 -16.37 -16.19 28.78
N ALA A 73 -15.22 -15.86 29.37
CA ALA A 73 -14.20 -15.02 28.73
C ALA A 73 -13.64 -15.66 27.45
N ILE A 74 -13.34 -16.96 27.47
CA ILE A 74 -12.90 -17.70 26.27
C ILE A 74 -13.99 -17.69 25.19
N ASN A 75 -15.23 -17.96 25.55
CA ASN A 75 -16.35 -17.97 24.61
C ASN A 75 -16.60 -16.58 23.99
N SER A 76 -16.43 -15.50 24.77
CA SER A 76 -16.46 -14.12 24.23
C SER A 76 -15.40 -13.92 23.17
N GLY A 77 -14.14 -14.29 23.46
CA GLY A 77 -13.04 -14.17 22.51
C GLY A 77 -13.28 -14.95 21.21
N TYR A 78 -13.89 -16.14 21.27
CA TYR A 78 -14.28 -16.88 20.07
C TYR A 78 -15.36 -16.18 19.24
N ASN A 79 -16.29 -15.47 19.87
CA ASN A 79 -17.33 -14.73 19.16
C ASN A 79 -16.75 -13.49 18.48
N GLU A 80 -15.92 -12.71 19.19
CA GLU A 80 -15.20 -11.57 18.62
C GLU A 80 -14.33 -12.00 17.43
N LEU A 81 -13.62 -13.12 17.58
CA LEU A 81 -12.79 -13.66 16.50
C LEU A 81 -13.62 -14.06 15.26
N LYS A 82 -14.81 -14.62 15.45
CA LYS A 82 -15.71 -14.97 14.33
C LYS A 82 -16.22 -13.74 13.58
N GLU A 83 -16.38 -12.61 14.26
CA GLU A 83 -16.84 -11.36 13.64
C GLU A 83 -15.76 -10.72 12.76
N LEU A 84 -14.48 -10.85 13.15
CA LEU A 84 -13.34 -10.33 12.40
C LEU A 84 -13.01 -11.16 11.16
N ILE A 85 -13.31 -12.45 11.18
CA ILE A 85 -13.00 -13.37 10.06
C ILE A 85 -14.11 -13.28 9.01
N PRO A 86 -13.77 -13.18 7.71
CA PRO A 86 -14.77 -13.21 6.63
C PRO A 86 -15.66 -14.46 6.68
N GLN A 87 -16.98 -14.29 6.61
CA GLN A 87 -17.96 -15.39 6.70
C GLN A 87 -18.08 -16.24 5.42
N THR A 88 -17.18 -16.08 4.45
CA THR A 88 -17.41 -16.36 3.03
C THR A 88 -17.52 -17.84 2.64
N THR A 89 -17.40 -18.80 3.56
CA THR A 89 -17.51 -20.24 3.23
C THR A 89 -18.17 -21.09 4.32
N SER A 90 -19.09 -20.55 5.12
CA SER A 90 -20.02 -21.44 5.83
C SER A 90 -21.12 -21.81 4.84
N SER A 91 -21.06 -23.01 4.27
CA SER A 91 -22.22 -23.57 3.59
C SER A 91 -23.40 -23.46 4.57
N LEU A 92 -24.47 -22.85 4.08
CA LEU A 92 -25.69 -22.52 4.81
C LEU A 92 -26.07 -23.64 5.79
N GLY A 93 -25.83 -23.41 7.09
CA GLY A 93 -26.39 -24.24 8.17
C GLY A 93 -25.43 -25.08 9.02
N CYS A 94 -24.12 -25.13 8.76
CA CYS A 94 -23.20 -25.88 9.64
C CYS A 94 -22.51 -24.96 10.68
N LYS A 95 -22.73 -25.23 11.97
CA LYS A 95 -22.09 -24.51 13.10
C LYS A 95 -20.57 -24.62 12.98
N THR A 96 -19.87 -23.51 12.75
CA THR A 96 -18.41 -23.47 12.72
C THR A 96 -17.85 -23.92 14.07
N THR A 97 -17.07 -25.00 14.07
CA THR A 97 -16.44 -25.55 15.29
C THR A 97 -15.34 -24.62 15.80
N ASN A 98 -15.01 -24.66 17.10
CA ASN A 98 -13.94 -23.84 17.66
C ASN A 98 -12.60 -24.05 16.92
N ALA A 99 -12.29 -25.28 16.52
CA ALA A 99 -11.11 -25.59 15.72
C ALA A 99 -11.12 -24.90 14.35
N ALA A 100 -12.27 -24.91 13.66
CA ALA A 100 -12.40 -24.26 12.36
C ALA A 100 -12.25 -22.73 12.46
N VAL A 101 -12.73 -22.11 13.54
CA VAL A 101 -12.53 -20.67 13.78
C VAL A 101 -11.05 -20.33 13.90
N LEU A 102 -10.30 -21.09 14.71
CA LEU A 102 -8.87 -20.86 14.88
C LEU A 102 -8.09 -21.07 13.58
N PHE A 103 -8.44 -22.09 12.81
CA PHE A 103 -7.80 -22.35 11.53
C PHE A 103 -8.05 -21.20 10.54
N ARG A 104 -9.30 -20.75 10.39
CA ARG A 104 -9.63 -19.61 9.53
C ARG A 104 -9.00 -18.31 10.00
N ALA A 105 -8.85 -18.11 11.32
CA ALA A 105 -8.13 -16.96 11.86
C ALA A 105 -6.68 -16.95 11.39
N CYS A 106 -6.03 -18.11 11.44
CA CYS A 106 -4.66 -18.27 10.98
C CYS A 106 -4.55 -17.99 9.48
N GLU A 107 -5.42 -18.59 8.66
CA GLU A 107 -5.44 -18.34 7.21
C GLU A 107 -5.68 -16.85 6.90
N TYR A 108 -6.64 -16.23 7.58
CA TYR A 108 -6.95 -14.81 7.36
C TYR A 108 -5.78 -13.90 7.75
N MET A 109 -5.07 -14.21 8.83
CA MET A 109 -3.86 -13.49 9.22
C MET A 109 -2.74 -13.61 8.16
N HIS A 110 -2.56 -14.79 7.57
CA HIS A 110 -1.62 -14.98 6.46
C HIS A 110 -2.06 -14.20 5.22
N GLN A 111 -3.36 -14.23 4.88
CA GLN A 111 -3.90 -13.46 3.77
C GLN A 111 -3.66 -11.96 3.96
N LEU A 112 -3.99 -11.41 5.14
CA LEU A 112 -3.74 -10.00 5.45
C LEU A 112 -2.26 -9.64 5.34
N THR A 113 -1.37 -10.52 5.79
CA THR A 113 0.09 -10.30 5.67
C THR A 113 0.52 -10.23 4.21
N ASN A 114 0.02 -11.14 3.38
CA ASN A 114 0.29 -11.14 1.95
C ASN A 114 -0.29 -9.90 1.25
N ASP A 115 -1.49 -9.46 1.63
CA ASP A 115 -2.15 -8.28 1.08
C ASP A 115 -1.35 -7.01 1.39
N VAL A 116 -0.85 -6.89 2.62
CA VAL A 116 0.05 -5.79 3.02
C VAL A 116 1.34 -5.81 2.20
N GLU A 117 2.00 -6.98 2.09
CA GLU A 117 3.24 -7.10 1.31
C GLU A 117 3.01 -6.78 -0.18
N SER A 118 1.87 -7.21 -0.74
CA SER A 118 1.49 -6.90 -2.12
C SER A 118 1.25 -5.40 -2.32
N GLY A 119 0.53 -4.76 -1.39
CA GLY A 119 0.29 -3.32 -1.43
C GLY A 119 1.59 -2.50 -1.32
N ASP A 120 2.51 -2.92 -0.45
CA ASP A 120 3.82 -2.27 -0.32
C ASP A 120 4.65 -2.37 -1.61
N LYS A 121 4.62 -3.54 -2.29
CA LYS A 121 5.27 -3.71 -3.59
C LYS A 121 4.67 -2.79 -4.66
N GLU A 122 3.35 -2.68 -4.71
CA GLU A 122 2.66 -1.79 -5.66
C GLU A 122 3.01 -0.32 -5.39
N LEU A 123 3.02 0.10 -4.13
CA LEU A 123 3.44 1.45 -3.73
C LEU A 123 4.88 1.75 -4.13
N GLN A 124 5.81 0.79 -3.96
CA GLN A 124 7.18 0.97 -4.40
C GLN A 124 7.27 1.13 -5.92
N GLN A 125 6.54 0.31 -6.68
CA GLN A 125 6.49 0.42 -8.13
C GLN A 125 5.97 1.78 -8.58
N LEU A 126 4.83 2.25 -8.03
CA LEU A 126 4.29 3.57 -8.35
C LEU A 126 5.28 4.70 -8.02
N ASN A 127 5.91 4.65 -6.85
CA ASN A 127 6.92 5.66 -6.48
C ASN A 127 8.10 5.69 -7.43
N THR A 128 8.60 4.51 -7.85
CA THR A 128 9.68 4.46 -8.85
C THR A 128 9.27 5.03 -10.20
N GLN A 129 8.02 4.78 -10.63
CA GLN A 129 7.48 5.34 -11.86
C GLN A 129 7.33 6.87 -11.78
N VAL A 130 6.83 7.40 -10.66
CA VAL A 130 6.73 8.84 -10.42
C VAL A 130 8.12 9.48 -10.47
N ALA A 131 9.10 8.93 -9.74
CA ALA A 131 10.47 9.44 -9.75
C ALA A 131 11.08 9.43 -11.17
N ALA A 132 10.83 8.37 -11.96
CA ALA A 132 11.29 8.31 -13.34
C ALA A 132 10.65 9.41 -14.21
N LEU A 133 9.35 9.65 -14.07
CA LEU A 133 8.64 10.71 -14.80
C LEU A 133 9.13 12.10 -14.39
N GLU A 134 9.40 12.33 -13.10
CA GLU A 134 9.97 13.59 -12.60
C GLU A 134 11.36 13.84 -13.20
N MET A 135 12.22 12.81 -13.28
CA MET A 135 13.52 12.93 -13.94
C MET A 135 13.36 13.28 -15.43
N ILE A 136 12.45 12.62 -16.14
CA ILE A 136 12.17 12.90 -17.56
C ILE A 136 11.69 14.34 -17.74
N ALA A 137 10.75 14.79 -16.91
CA ALA A 137 10.23 16.16 -16.95
C ALA A 137 11.35 17.19 -16.71
N ALA A 138 12.20 16.97 -15.71
CA ALA A 138 13.34 17.84 -15.43
C ALA A 138 14.35 17.90 -16.59
N GLN A 139 14.56 16.79 -17.29
CA GLN A 139 15.41 16.76 -18.49
C GLN A 139 14.80 17.60 -19.63
N TYR A 140 13.49 17.48 -19.89
CA TYR A 140 12.83 18.30 -20.90
C TYR A 140 12.86 19.79 -20.54
N GLU A 141 12.68 20.16 -19.27
CA GLU A 141 12.79 21.54 -18.82
C GLU A 141 14.20 22.11 -19.04
N SER A 142 15.24 21.33 -18.73
CA SER A 142 16.64 21.69 -19.00
C SER A 142 16.93 21.84 -20.50
N MET A 143 16.41 20.95 -21.33
CA MET A 143 16.53 21.05 -22.80
C MET A 143 15.81 22.27 -23.34
N ALA A 144 14.63 22.61 -22.82
CA ALA A 144 13.90 23.81 -23.20
C ALA A 144 14.63 25.10 -22.78
N ALA A 145 15.25 25.10 -21.60
CA ALA A 145 16.03 26.25 -21.10
C ALA A 145 17.38 26.43 -21.82
N SER A 146 17.99 25.34 -22.29
CA SER A 146 19.26 25.34 -23.04
C SER A 146 19.08 25.44 -24.55
N ALA A 147 17.86 25.28 -25.06
CA ALA A 147 17.54 25.65 -26.42
C ALA A 147 18.01 27.09 -26.63
N PRO A 148 18.82 27.37 -27.67
CA PRO A 148 19.29 28.72 -27.92
C PRO A 148 18.03 29.58 -27.92
N SER A 149 18.00 30.56 -27.01
CA SER A 149 16.99 31.62 -27.01
C SER A 149 17.13 32.30 -28.35
N SER A 150 16.47 31.71 -29.34
CA SER A 150 16.58 32.11 -30.71
C SER A 150 15.82 33.41 -30.71
N SER A 151 16.57 34.49 -30.58
CA SER A 151 16.17 35.84 -30.94
C SER A 151 15.69 35.91 -32.41
N ASN A 152 15.71 34.79 -33.15
CA ASN A 152 15.14 34.60 -34.48
C ASN A 152 13.81 33.79 -34.50
N SER A 153 13.24 33.39 -33.36
CA SER A 153 11.91 32.72 -33.29
C SER A 153 10.73 33.62 -33.68
N ASN A 154 11.00 34.91 -33.90
CA ASN A 154 10.06 35.85 -34.50
C ASN A 154 10.02 35.81 -36.02
N SER A 155 10.75 34.90 -36.69
CA SER A 155 10.57 34.74 -38.12
C SER A 155 9.10 34.35 -38.35
N VAL A 156 8.41 35.12 -39.20
CA VAL A 156 6.99 34.88 -39.52
C VAL A 156 6.79 33.43 -39.98
N GLN A 157 7.80 32.84 -40.62
CA GLN A 157 7.87 31.43 -41.02
C GLN A 157 7.78 30.46 -39.85
N ALA A 158 8.49 30.72 -38.73
CA ALA A 158 8.42 29.87 -37.54
C ALA A 158 7.03 29.92 -36.89
N ARG A 159 6.39 31.10 -36.85
CA ARG A 159 5.01 31.21 -36.35
C ARG A 159 4.00 30.52 -37.26
N MET A 160 4.12 30.67 -38.57
CA MET A 160 3.24 29.99 -39.52
C MET A 160 3.36 28.47 -39.43
N LEU A 161 4.59 27.96 -39.27
CA LEU A 161 4.82 26.53 -39.05
C LEU A 161 4.24 26.07 -37.71
N GLN A 162 4.40 26.85 -36.65
CA GLN A 162 3.85 26.55 -35.33
C GLN A 162 2.32 26.46 -35.38
N THR A 163 1.65 27.45 -35.97
CA THR A 163 0.19 27.42 -36.14
C THR A 163 -0.27 26.20 -36.95
N LEU A 164 0.46 25.83 -38.01
CA LEU A 164 0.12 24.66 -38.81
C LEU A 164 0.27 23.36 -38.01
N LEU A 165 1.34 23.23 -37.22
CA LEU A 165 1.56 22.06 -36.37
C LEU A 165 0.51 21.95 -35.26
N ASP A 166 0.12 23.08 -34.66
CA ASP A 166 -0.93 23.13 -33.64
C ASP A 166 -2.30 22.72 -34.23
N ASP A 167 -2.63 23.19 -35.44
CA ASP A 167 -3.86 22.81 -36.14
C ASP A 167 -3.87 21.32 -36.53
N CYS A 168 -2.74 20.79 -37.00
CA CYS A 168 -2.57 19.37 -37.28
C CYS A 168 -2.74 18.53 -36.00
N TYR A 169 -2.17 18.98 -34.90
CA TYR A 169 -2.25 18.28 -33.62
C TYR A 169 -3.67 18.30 -33.04
N ALA A 170 -4.37 19.44 -33.09
CA ALA A 170 -5.76 19.54 -32.66
C ALA A 170 -6.69 18.63 -33.48
N SER A 171 -6.48 18.58 -34.80
CA SER A 171 -7.20 17.66 -35.69
C SER A 171 -6.92 16.20 -35.35
N PHE A 172 -5.66 15.85 -35.07
CA PHE A 172 -5.27 14.49 -34.64
C PHE A 172 -5.99 14.09 -33.36
N VAL A 173 -5.93 14.93 -32.32
CA VAL A 173 -6.55 14.65 -31.01
C VAL A 173 -8.08 14.48 -31.12
N SER A 174 -8.73 15.22 -32.03
CA SER A 174 -10.17 15.11 -32.23
C SER A 174 -10.60 13.89 -33.05
N GLN A 175 -9.74 13.36 -33.93
CA GLN A 175 -10.15 12.37 -34.94
C GLN A 175 -9.52 10.98 -34.74
N VAL A 176 -8.41 10.88 -34.01
CA VAL A 176 -7.72 9.62 -33.76
C VAL A 176 -8.13 9.04 -32.41
N ASP A 177 -8.75 7.86 -32.45
CA ASP A 177 -9.15 7.12 -31.25
C ASP A 177 -8.05 6.13 -30.84
N ILE A 178 -7.55 6.29 -29.61
CA ILE A 178 -6.47 5.47 -29.03
C ILE A 178 -7.00 4.35 -28.11
N SER A 179 -8.33 4.22 -27.97
CA SER A 179 -8.98 3.30 -27.03
C SER A 179 -8.75 1.81 -27.34
N SER A 180 -8.48 1.48 -28.60
CA SER A 180 -8.23 0.11 -29.07
C SER A 180 -7.34 0.14 -30.31
N TYR A 181 -6.51 -0.90 -30.49
CA TYR A 181 -5.65 -1.05 -31.67
C TYR A 181 -6.43 -1.05 -33.00
N SER A 182 -7.63 -1.65 -33.01
CA SER A 182 -8.50 -1.68 -34.19
C SER A 182 -9.10 -0.30 -34.51
N SER A 183 -9.47 0.46 -33.50
CA SER A 183 -9.96 1.85 -33.66
C SER A 183 -8.82 2.77 -34.08
N LEU A 184 -7.64 2.61 -33.47
CA LEU A 184 -6.45 3.38 -33.80
C LEU A 184 -6.06 3.21 -35.27
N THR A 185 -5.89 1.98 -35.73
CA THR A 185 -5.49 1.73 -37.13
C THR A 185 -6.51 2.25 -38.12
N ARG A 186 -7.81 2.16 -37.83
CA ARG A 186 -8.86 2.69 -38.69
C ARG A 186 -8.88 4.21 -38.71
N THR A 187 -8.97 4.84 -37.53
CA THR A 187 -9.13 6.29 -37.37
C THR A 187 -7.87 7.04 -37.76
N LEU A 188 -6.68 6.50 -37.48
CA LEU A 188 -5.41 7.06 -37.90
C LEU A 188 -5.28 7.09 -39.43
N LEU A 189 -5.59 5.97 -40.11
CA LEU A 189 -5.54 5.92 -41.57
C LEU A 189 -6.54 6.88 -42.21
N THR A 190 -7.78 6.92 -41.70
CA THR A 190 -8.80 7.88 -42.18
C THR A 190 -8.40 9.32 -41.93
N TRP A 191 -7.78 9.63 -40.78
CA TRP A 191 -7.27 10.96 -40.48
C TRP A 191 -6.13 11.37 -41.41
N VAL A 192 -5.16 10.49 -41.67
CA VAL A 192 -4.05 10.73 -42.60
C VAL A 192 -4.58 10.99 -44.01
N GLU A 193 -5.54 10.20 -44.47
CA GLU A 193 -6.19 10.41 -45.78
C GLU A 193 -6.96 11.73 -45.84
N SER A 194 -7.69 12.08 -44.79
CA SER A 194 -8.39 13.37 -44.67
C SER A 194 -7.40 14.55 -44.66
N LEU A 195 -6.27 14.41 -43.97
CA LEU A 195 -5.21 15.42 -43.94
C LEU A 195 -4.57 15.58 -45.33
N ALA A 196 -4.36 14.49 -46.05
CA ALA A 196 -3.79 14.51 -47.40
C ALA A 196 -4.76 15.07 -48.46
N ALA A 197 -6.07 14.84 -48.29
CA ALA A 197 -7.12 15.32 -49.20
C ALA A 197 -7.47 16.80 -49.00
N THR A 198 -7.34 17.32 -47.77
CA THR A 198 -7.81 18.69 -47.42
C THR A 198 -6.74 19.77 -47.63
N ASN A 199 -5.47 19.39 -47.87
CA ASN A 199 -4.35 20.28 -47.61
C ASN A 199 -3.50 20.63 -48.85
N ASP A 200 -4.16 21.13 -49.91
CA ASP A 200 -3.49 21.77 -51.05
C ASP A 200 -2.60 22.94 -50.59
N ASN A 201 -3.02 23.66 -49.54
CA ASN A 201 -2.24 24.73 -48.90
C ASN A 201 -0.98 24.21 -48.19
N PHE A 202 -1.03 23.03 -47.54
CA PHE A 202 0.16 22.38 -46.96
C PHE A 202 1.12 21.88 -48.03
N LYS A 203 0.61 21.31 -49.12
CA LYS A 203 1.44 20.96 -50.28
C LYS A 203 2.11 22.19 -50.88
N GLU A 204 1.38 23.30 -51.04
CA GLU A 204 1.93 24.55 -51.57
C GLU A 204 2.94 25.20 -50.61
N THR A 205 2.67 25.17 -49.31
CA THR A 205 3.57 25.71 -48.27
C THR A 205 4.84 24.87 -48.15
N MET A 206 4.74 23.54 -48.10
CA MET A 206 5.89 22.62 -48.13
C MET A 206 6.69 22.75 -49.43
N SER A 207 6.01 22.87 -50.58
CA SER A 207 6.68 23.11 -51.87
C SER A 207 7.43 24.44 -51.86
N LYS A 208 6.83 25.53 -51.37
CA LYS A 208 7.50 26.83 -51.19
C LYS A 208 8.67 26.77 -50.20
N LEU A 209 8.56 25.97 -49.13
CA LEU A 209 9.61 25.79 -48.12
C LEU A 209 10.80 24.98 -48.66
N VAL A 210 10.54 23.96 -49.47
CA VAL A 210 11.56 23.11 -50.11
C VAL A 210 12.28 23.82 -51.27
N THR A 211 11.61 24.76 -51.94
CA THR A 211 12.14 25.43 -53.14
C THR A 211 12.94 26.71 -52.83
N MET A 212 12.93 27.19 -51.58
CA MET A 212 13.75 28.35 -51.19
C MET A 212 15.22 27.94 -51.02
N PRO A 213 16.18 28.64 -51.64
CA PRO A 213 17.59 28.33 -51.46
C PRO A 213 17.94 28.52 -49.98
N PHE A 214 18.50 27.49 -49.35
CA PHE A 214 19.18 27.63 -48.06
C PHE A 214 20.33 28.63 -48.24
N GLN A 215 20.03 29.91 -48.05
CA GLN A 215 21.02 30.98 -47.98
C GLN A 215 21.78 30.79 -46.67
N LEU A 216 22.74 29.86 -46.69
CA LEU A 216 23.88 29.94 -45.80
C LEU A 216 24.58 31.26 -46.13
N GLU A 217 24.25 32.31 -45.37
CA GLU A 217 25.14 33.45 -45.22
C GLU A 217 26.48 32.92 -44.70
N ARG A 218 27.39 32.63 -45.63
CA ARG A 218 28.81 32.52 -45.31
C ARG A 218 29.27 33.91 -44.89
N LYS A 219 29.42 34.11 -43.58
CA LYS A 219 30.17 35.25 -43.06
C LYS A 219 31.59 35.23 -43.67
N PRO A 220 32.09 36.35 -44.20
CA PRO A 220 33.47 36.43 -44.64
C PRO A 220 34.41 36.42 -43.41
N PHE A 221 35.63 35.92 -43.65
CA PHE A 221 36.72 35.67 -42.72
C PHE A 221 37.00 36.80 -41.71
#